data_AF-A0A6L6ZZJ9-F1
#
_entry.id   AF-A0A6L6ZZJ9-F1
#
_cell.length_a   1.000
_cell.length_b   1.000
_cell.length_c   1.000
_cell.angle_alpha   90.00
_cell.angle_beta   90.00
_cell.angle_gamma   90.00
#
_symmetry.space_group_name_H-M   'P 1'
#
loop_
_entity.id
_entity.type
_entity.pdbx_description
1 polymer ?
#
loop_
_entity_poly.entity_id
_entity_poly.type
_entity_poly.pdbx_seq_one_letter_code
_entity_poly.pdbx_strand_id
1 'polypeptide(L)'
;MNIIAIMGPHGVFYKDEPIKELESALVAQGFQIIWPQNSVDLLKFIEHNPRICGVIFDWDEYSLDLCSDINQLNEYLPLYAFINTHSTMDVSVQDMRMALWFFEYALGQAEDIAIRMRQYTDEYLDNITPPFTKALFTYVKERKYTFCTPGHMGGTAYQKSPVGCLFYDFFGGNTLKADVSISVTELGSLLDHTGPHLEAEEYIARTFGAEQSYIVTNGTSTSNKIVGMYAAPSGSTLLIDR
;
A
#
# COMPACT_ATOMS: atom_id res chain seq x y z
N MET A 1 -5.79 2.27 -5.04
CA MET A 1 -6.18 1.64 -3.77
C MET A 1 -7.29 2.51 -3.23
N ASN A 2 -8.54 2.20 -3.59
CA ASN A 2 -9.66 3.10 -3.37
C ASN A 2 -11.01 2.37 -3.40
N ILE A 3 -11.02 1.05 -3.18
CA ILE A 3 -12.27 0.28 -3.13
C ILE A 3 -12.63 0.07 -1.66
N ILE A 4 -13.85 0.43 -1.27
CA ILE A 4 -14.41 0.14 0.06
C ILE A 4 -15.57 -0.83 -0.12
N ALA A 5 -15.57 -1.91 0.64
CA ALA A 5 -16.69 -2.85 0.70
C ALA A 5 -17.65 -2.45 1.81
N ILE A 6 -18.96 -2.46 1.55
CA ILE A 6 -20.00 -2.19 2.55
C ILE A 6 -20.87 -3.43 2.70
N MET A 7 -20.92 -3.97 3.92
CA MET A 7 -21.80 -5.07 4.31
C MET A 7 -23.17 -4.50 4.70
N GLY A 8 -24.18 -4.80 3.89
CA GLY A 8 -25.54 -4.30 4.02
C GLY A 8 -26.28 -4.38 2.68
N PRO A 9 -27.47 -3.78 2.54
CA PRO A 9 -28.21 -2.99 3.53
C PRO A 9 -28.77 -3.85 4.68
N HIS A 10 -29.12 -3.21 5.79
CA HIS A 10 -29.61 -3.86 7.02
C HIS A 10 -31.14 -3.97 7.09
N GLY A 11 -31.86 -3.28 6.20
CA GLY A 11 -33.33 -3.31 6.11
C GLY A 11 -34.02 -2.46 7.18
N VAL A 12 -33.29 -1.60 7.88
CA VAL A 12 -33.80 -0.66 8.88
C VAL A 12 -33.31 0.75 8.59
N PHE A 13 -34.27 1.68 8.43
CA PHE A 13 -34.00 3.03 7.92
C PHE A 13 -32.97 3.81 8.75
N TYR A 14 -32.96 3.63 10.07
CA TYR A 14 -32.02 4.35 10.96
C TYR A 14 -30.56 3.92 10.78
N LYS A 15 -30.29 2.74 10.18
CA LYS A 15 -28.94 2.30 9.77
C LYS A 15 -28.68 2.60 8.30
N ASP A 16 -29.66 2.31 7.44
CA ASP A 16 -29.50 2.39 5.99
C ASP A 16 -29.33 3.83 5.48
N GLU A 17 -30.05 4.81 6.05
CA GLU A 17 -29.97 6.20 5.57
C GLU A 17 -28.59 6.84 5.90
N PRO A 18 -28.03 6.71 7.11
CA PRO A 18 -26.65 7.15 7.38
C PRO A 18 -25.59 6.49 6.48
N ILE A 19 -25.72 5.20 6.19
CA ILE A 19 -24.76 4.49 5.30
C ILE A 19 -24.86 5.02 3.87
N LYS A 20 -26.06 5.37 3.40
CA LYS A 20 -26.26 5.98 2.07
C LYS A 20 -25.67 7.40 1.98
N GLU A 21 -25.79 8.20 3.04
CA GLU A 21 -25.07 9.49 3.13
C GLU A 21 -23.55 9.28 3.08
N LEU A 22 -23.06 8.27 3.81
CA LEU A 22 -21.63 7.91 3.85
C LEU A 22 -21.11 7.41 2.49
N GLU A 23 -21.85 6.56 1.79
CA GLU A 23 -21.53 6.13 0.43
C GLU A 23 -21.34 7.35 -0.48
N SER A 24 -22.27 8.31 -0.42
CA SER A 24 -22.19 9.54 -1.21
C SER A 24 -20.95 10.37 -0.87
N ALA A 25 -20.62 10.49 0.43
CA ALA A 25 -19.44 11.21 0.89
C ALA A 25 -18.13 10.52 0.45
N LEU A 26 -18.04 9.19 0.55
CA LEU A 26 -16.87 8.42 0.14
C LEU A 26 -16.66 8.49 -1.39
N VAL A 27 -17.73 8.38 -2.18
CA VAL A 27 -17.68 8.53 -3.64
C VAL A 27 -17.23 9.94 -4.02
N ALA A 28 -17.70 10.98 -3.32
CA ALA A 28 -17.27 12.36 -3.56
C ALA A 28 -15.75 12.55 -3.32
N GLN A 29 -15.15 11.74 -2.44
CA GLN A 29 -13.71 11.74 -2.23
C GLN A 29 -12.94 10.81 -3.20
N GLY A 30 -13.61 10.10 -4.11
CA GLY A 30 -12.99 9.26 -5.14
C GLY A 30 -12.82 7.78 -4.77
N PHE A 31 -13.51 7.32 -3.72
CA PHE A 31 -13.64 5.89 -3.44
C PHE A 31 -14.65 5.24 -4.39
N GLN A 32 -14.41 3.97 -4.72
CA GLN A 32 -15.35 3.09 -5.37
C GLN A 32 -15.98 2.19 -4.30
N ILE A 33 -17.31 2.12 -4.30
CA ILE A 33 -18.06 1.33 -3.32
C ILE A 33 -18.53 0.03 -3.96
N ILE A 34 -18.42 -1.07 -3.21
CA ILE A 34 -18.97 -2.38 -3.57
C ILE A 34 -19.82 -2.92 -2.43
N TRP A 35 -20.81 -3.74 -2.78
CA TRP A 35 -21.80 -4.30 -1.85
C TRP A 35 -21.81 -5.84 -1.95
N PRO A 36 -20.93 -6.53 -1.20
CA PRO A 36 -20.92 -7.99 -1.15
C PRO A 36 -22.23 -8.54 -0.58
N GLN A 37 -22.65 -9.73 -1.06
CA GLN A 37 -23.94 -10.31 -0.65
C GLN A 37 -23.93 -10.91 0.76
N ASN A 38 -22.77 -11.36 1.22
CA ASN A 38 -22.55 -11.98 2.54
C ASN A 38 -21.05 -12.08 2.83
N SER A 39 -20.69 -12.55 4.03
CA SER A 39 -19.31 -12.70 4.47
C SER A 39 -18.46 -13.56 3.53
N VAL A 40 -19.01 -14.64 2.98
CA VAL A 40 -18.28 -15.53 2.06
C VAL A 40 -17.93 -14.81 0.76
N ASP A 41 -18.87 -14.02 0.24
CA ASP A 41 -18.68 -13.19 -0.94
C ASP A 41 -17.62 -12.09 -0.67
N LEU A 42 -17.72 -11.39 0.46
CA LEU A 42 -16.73 -10.39 0.89
C LEU A 42 -15.31 -10.97 0.94
N LEU A 43 -15.12 -12.12 1.59
CA LEU A 43 -13.80 -12.76 1.70
C LEU A 43 -13.23 -13.12 0.32
N LYS A 44 -14.08 -13.61 -0.60
CA LYS A 44 -13.67 -13.85 -1.98
C LYS A 44 -13.31 -12.55 -2.71
N PHE A 45 -14.04 -11.47 -2.48
CA PHE A 45 -13.68 -10.17 -3.04
C PHE A 45 -12.32 -9.69 -2.53
N ILE A 46 -12.07 -9.76 -1.22
CA ILE A 46 -10.78 -9.38 -0.61
C ILE A 46 -9.63 -10.20 -1.21
N GLU A 47 -9.80 -11.53 -1.31
CA GLU A 47 -8.79 -12.45 -1.87
C GLU A 47 -8.42 -12.11 -3.33
N HIS A 48 -9.40 -11.72 -4.15
CA HIS A 48 -9.19 -11.50 -5.59
C HIS A 48 -8.92 -10.03 -5.96
N ASN A 49 -9.18 -9.09 -5.04
CA ASN A 49 -9.12 -7.66 -5.32
C ASN A 49 -8.25 -6.94 -4.28
N PRO A 50 -6.91 -6.91 -4.47
CA PRO A 50 -5.99 -6.24 -3.55
C PRO A 50 -6.15 -4.72 -3.52
N ARG A 51 -7.08 -4.15 -4.30
CA ARG A 51 -7.43 -2.72 -4.28
C ARG A 51 -8.48 -2.35 -3.22
N ILE A 52 -9.09 -3.36 -2.59
CA ILE A 52 -9.95 -3.17 -1.42
C ILE A 52 -9.09 -2.69 -0.27
N CYS A 53 -9.47 -1.55 0.28
CA CYS A 53 -8.70 -0.81 1.28
C CYS A 53 -9.50 -0.44 2.52
N GLY A 54 -10.70 -0.99 2.65
CA GLY A 54 -11.53 -0.85 3.83
C GLY A 54 -12.80 -1.67 3.72
N VAL A 55 -13.31 -2.12 4.87
CA VAL A 55 -14.59 -2.83 4.97
C VAL A 55 -15.46 -2.13 6.00
N ILE A 56 -16.66 -1.73 5.61
CA ILE A 56 -17.70 -1.17 6.47
C ILE A 56 -18.71 -2.28 6.80
N PHE A 57 -19.05 -2.45 8.07
CA PHE A 57 -20.04 -3.45 8.50
C PHE A 57 -20.69 -3.05 9.82
N ASP A 58 -21.85 -3.64 10.12
CA ASP A 58 -22.48 -3.52 11.44
C ASP A 58 -21.84 -4.51 12.42
N TRP A 59 -21.39 -4.00 13.57
CA TRP A 59 -20.66 -4.76 14.58
C TRP A 59 -21.52 -5.86 15.23
N ASP A 60 -22.82 -5.65 15.36
CA ASP A 60 -23.69 -6.61 16.04
C ASP A 60 -24.19 -7.70 15.07
N GLU A 61 -24.26 -7.40 13.77
CA GLU A 61 -24.66 -8.35 12.72
C GLU A 61 -23.53 -9.30 12.32
N TYR A 62 -22.29 -8.81 12.27
CA TYR A 62 -21.14 -9.60 11.84
C TYR A 62 -20.25 -9.94 13.03
N SER A 63 -19.98 -11.24 13.19
CA SER A 63 -19.21 -11.75 14.33
C SER A 63 -17.72 -11.44 14.22
N LEU A 64 -17.02 -11.67 15.34
CA LEU A 64 -15.56 -11.71 15.42
C LEU A 64 -14.93 -12.68 14.41
N ASP A 65 -15.67 -13.70 13.97
CA ASP A 65 -15.18 -14.65 12.99
C ASP A 65 -14.87 -13.96 11.66
N LEU A 66 -15.72 -13.02 11.22
CA LEU A 66 -15.45 -12.24 10.01
C LEU A 66 -14.17 -11.41 10.15
N CYS A 67 -13.99 -10.75 11.30
CA CYS A 67 -12.80 -9.95 11.57
C CYS A 67 -11.53 -10.82 11.55
N SER A 68 -11.59 -12.00 12.18
CA SER A 68 -10.51 -12.99 12.17
C SER A 68 -10.19 -13.48 10.76
N ASP A 69 -11.21 -13.83 9.97
CA ASP A 69 -11.04 -14.31 8.60
C ASP A 69 -10.42 -13.24 7.69
N ILE A 70 -10.84 -11.98 7.85
CA ILE A 70 -10.22 -10.85 7.13
C ILE A 70 -8.76 -10.67 7.58
N ASN A 71 -8.48 -10.71 8.88
CA ASN A 71 -7.14 -10.54 9.41
C ASN A 71 -6.16 -11.63 8.93
N GLN A 72 -6.64 -12.86 8.70
CA GLN A 72 -5.83 -13.93 8.09
C GLN A 72 -5.46 -13.63 6.63
N LEU A 73 -6.31 -12.92 5.90
CA LEU A 73 -6.04 -12.51 4.52
C LEU A 73 -5.18 -11.25 4.45
N ASN A 74 -5.43 -10.28 5.34
CA ASN A 74 -4.74 -9.01 5.39
C ASN A 74 -4.79 -8.40 6.80
N GLU A 75 -3.68 -8.53 7.52
CA GLU A 75 -3.55 -8.07 8.91
C GLU A 75 -3.65 -6.54 9.09
N TYR A 76 -3.42 -5.76 8.02
CA TYR A 76 -3.44 -4.30 8.08
C TYR A 76 -4.72 -3.68 7.51
N LEU A 77 -5.65 -4.48 6.96
CA LEU A 77 -6.84 -3.95 6.28
C LEU A 77 -7.73 -3.19 7.28
N PRO A 78 -8.04 -1.90 7.02
CA PRO A 78 -8.94 -1.14 7.88
C PRO A 78 -10.35 -1.72 7.93
N LEU A 79 -10.84 -1.95 9.15
CA LEU A 79 -12.18 -2.42 9.45
C LEU A 79 -12.95 -1.28 10.12
N TYR A 80 -14.08 -0.91 9.53
CA TYR A 80 -14.93 0.20 9.97
C TYR A 80 -16.25 -0.37 10.50
N ALA A 81 -16.30 -0.63 11.80
CA ALA A 81 -17.42 -1.23 12.48
C ALA A 81 -18.41 -0.16 12.95
N PHE A 82 -19.68 -0.29 12.58
CA PHE A 82 -20.76 0.55 13.09
C PHE A 82 -21.41 -0.11 14.31
N ILE A 83 -21.53 0.63 15.42
CA ILE A 83 -22.05 0.13 16.69
C ILE A 83 -23.43 0.70 17.01
N ASN A 84 -24.21 -0.06 17.78
CA ASN A 84 -25.46 0.37 18.39
C ASN A 84 -25.25 0.67 19.88
N THR A 85 -26.24 1.29 20.52
CA THR A 85 -26.17 1.76 21.92
C THR A 85 -25.87 0.66 22.95
N HIS A 86 -26.08 -0.61 22.59
CA HIS A 86 -25.87 -1.77 23.46
C HIS A 86 -24.79 -2.73 22.93
N SER A 87 -23.98 -2.32 21.95
CA SER A 87 -22.91 -3.15 21.42
C SER A 87 -21.89 -3.47 22.51
N THR A 88 -21.60 -4.75 22.68
CA THR A 88 -20.57 -5.23 23.62
C THR A 88 -19.26 -5.44 22.87
N MET A 89 -18.16 -4.95 23.42
CA MET A 89 -16.82 -5.31 22.93
C MET A 89 -16.38 -6.61 23.59
N ASP A 90 -16.07 -7.61 22.78
CA ASP A 90 -15.44 -8.85 23.26
C ASP A 90 -13.95 -8.60 23.54
N VAL A 91 -13.47 -9.12 24.67
CA VAL A 91 -12.07 -8.96 25.12
C VAL A 91 -11.09 -9.64 24.14
N SER A 92 -11.52 -10.67 23.42
CA SER A 92 -10.70 -11.39 22.42
C SER A 92 -10.25 -10.52 21.23
N VAL A 93 -10.90 -9.39 20.98
CA VAL A 93 -10.48 -8.40 19.95
C VAL A 93 -9.12 -7.79 20.30
N GLN A 94 -8.80 -7.66 21.59
CA GLN A 94 -7.57 -7.00 22.05
C GLN A 94 -6.31 -7.79 21.73
N ASP A 95 -6.43 -9.11 21.55
CA ASP A 95 -5.31 -9.99 21.21
C ASP A 95 -5.00 -9.97 19.70
N MET A 96 -5.93 -9.50 18.87
CA MET A 96 -5.75 -9.40 17.42
C MET A 96 -5.24 -8.01 17.05
N ARG A 97 -4.15 -7.93 16.28
CA ARG A 97 -3.57 -6.67 15.77
C ARG A 97 -4.38 -6.10 14.59
N MET A 98 -5.70 -5.97 14.76
CA MET A 98 -6.59 -5.50 13.70
C MET A 98 -6.69 -3.97 13.70
N ALA A 99 -6.72 -3.37 12.51
CA ALA A 99 -7.03 -1.96 12.32
C ALA A 99 -8.56 -1.72 12.39
N LEU A 100 -9.15 -1.92 13.57
CA LEU A 100 -10.59 -1.81 13.81
C LEU A 100 -10.97 -0.42 14.36
N TRP A 101 -11.91 0.25 13.68
CA TRP A 101 -12.40 1.58 14.02
C TRP A 101 -13.91 1.58 14.18
N PHE A 102 -14.41 2.27 15.20
CA PHE A 102 -15.83 2.28 15.54
C PHE A 102 -16.51 3.60 15.16
N PHE A 103 -17.71 3.49 14.61
CA PHE A 103 -18.57 4.61 14.23
C PHE A 103 -20.01 4.39 14.70
N GLU A 104 -20.77 5.48 14.82
CA GLU A 104 -22.19 5.43 15.17
C GLU A 104 -23.07 5.75 13.96
N TYR A 105 -24.27 5.18 13.93
CA TYR A 105 -25.29 5.54 12.95
C TYR A 105 -25.90 6.90 13.32
N ALA A 106 -25.54 7.94 12.55
CA ALA A 106 -26.08 9.29 12.72
C ALA A 106 -26.17 10.03 11.39
N LEU A 107 -27.29 10.73 11.16
CA LEU A 107 -27.47 11.60 10.01
C LEU A 107 -26.57 12.85 10.13
N GLY A 108 -26.04 13.30 9.00
CA GLY A 108 -25.20 14.51 8.92
C GLY A 108 -23.77 14.33 9.46
N GLN A 109 -23.36 13.11 9.81
CA GLN A 109 -21.99 12.78 10.22
C GLN A 109 -21.15 12.16 9.10
N ALA A 110 -21.77 11.88 7.94
CA ALA A 110 -21.15 11.17 6.83
C ALA A 110 -19.84 11.82 6.32
N GLU A 111 -19.78 13.15 6.25
CA GLU A 111 -18.58 13.86 5.78
C GLU A 111 -17.39 13.66 6.74
N ASP A 112 -17.62 13.83 8.04
CA ASP A 112 -16.59 13.66 9.07
C ASP A 112 -16.11 12.21 9.15
N ILE A 113 -17.03 11.24 9.05
CA ILE A 113 -16.70 9.81 8.99
C ILE A 113 -15.86 9.50 7.76
N ALA A 114 -16.25 9.99 6.57
CA ALA A 114 -15.50 9.78 5.34
C ALA A 114 -14.09 10.37 5.40
N ILE A 115 -13.92 11.56 6.01
CA ILE A 115 -12.60 12.16 6.23
C ILE A 115 -11.72 11.26 7.10
N ARG A 116 -12.26 10.72 8.20
CA ARG A 116 -11.53 9.78 9.06
C ARG A 116 -11.16 8.49 8.33
N MET A 117 -12.10 7.90 7.59
CA MET A 117 -11.83 6.70 6.79
C MET A 117 -10.73 6.92 5.74
N ARG A 118 -10.68 8.11 5.14
CA ARG A 118 -9.55 8.49 4.26
C ARG A 118 -8.23 8.52 5.01
N GLN A 119 -8.18 9.13 6.18
CA GLN A 119 -6.96 9.17 7.01
C GLN A 119 -6.48 7.76 7.36
N TYR A 120 -7.38 6.88 7.79
CA TYR A 120 -7.06 5.47 8.08
C TYR A 120 -6.62 4.69 6.84
N THR A 121 -7.20 4.99 5.68
CA THR A 121 -6.75 4.41 4.40
C THR A 121 -5.35 4.88 4.03
N ASP A 122 -5.05 6.17 4.25
CA ASP A 122 -3.72 6.73 3.99
C ASP A 122 -2.68 6.13 4.96
N GLU A 123 -3.03 5.93 6.24
CA GLU A 123 -2.20 5.21 7.22
C GLU A 123 -1.96 3.75 6.82
N TYR A 124 -2.99 3.05 6.36
CA TYR A 124 -2.85 1.68 5.82
C TYR A 124 -1.86 1.64 4.65
N LEU A 125 -2.04 2.54 3.67
CA LEU A 125 -1.15 2.65 2.52
C LEU A 125 0.29 2.94 2.92
N ASP A 126 0.46 3.78 3.94
CA ASP A 126 1.76 4.13 4.50
C ASP A 126 2.45 2.94 5.16
N ASN A 127 1.70 2.18 5.97
CA ASN A 127 2.20 1.02 6.71
C ASN A 127 2.62 -0.14 5.79
N ILE A 128 1.88 -0.39 4.71
CA ILE A 128 2.21 -1.49 3.78
C ILE A 128 3.30 -1.13 2.76
N THR A 129 3.65 0.15 2.61
CA THR A 129 4.61 0.59 1.60
C THR A 129 6.04 0.53 2.16
N PRO A 130 6.96 -0.24 1.56
CA PRO A 130 8.34 -0.33 2.03
C PRO A 130 9.07 1.03 1.97
N PRO A 131 10.11 1.24 2.81
CA PRO A 131 10.73 2.54 3.06
C PRO A 131 11.23 3.24 1.79
N PHE A 132 12.02 2.54 0.96
CA PHE A 132 12.55 3.12 -0.28
C PHE A 132 11.44 3.54 -1.26
N THR A 133 10.44 2.67 -1.47
CA THR A 133 9.31 2.97 -2.37
C THR A 133 8.50 4.16 -1.87
N LYS A 134 8.26 4.24 -0.56
CA LYS A 134 7.57 5.37 0.07
C LYS A 134 8.32 6.69 -0.12
N ALA A 135 9.65 6.68 0.08
CA ALA A 135 10.49 7.85 -0.15
C ALA A 135 10.45 8.28 -1.63
N LEU A 136 10.56 7.33 -2.56
CA LEU A 136 10.51 7.61 -4.00
C LEU A 136 9.15 8.18 -4.44
N PHE A 137 8.04 7.61 -3.97
CA PHE A 137 6.70 8.13 -4.27
C PHE A 137 6.48 9.53 -3.71
N THR A 138 6.98 9.80 -2.50
CA THR A 138 6.96 11.13 -1.90
C THR A 138 7.73 12.13 -2.75
N TYR A 139 8.96 11.80 -3.16
CA TYR A 139 9.76 12.64 -4.05
C TYR A 139 9.01 12.97 -5.37
N VAL A 140 8.44 11.95 -6.03
CA VAL A 140 7.70 12.14 -7.28
C VAL A 140 6.49 13.07 -7.12
N LYS A 141 5.82 13.03 -5.95
CA LYS A 141 4.72 13.95 -5.63
C LYS A 141 5.20 15.39 -5.39
N GLU A 142 6.32 15.56 -4.68
CA GLU A 142 6.82 16.87 -4.26
C GLU A 142 7.55 17.68 -5.35
N ARG A 143 8.19 17.02 -6.33
CA ARG A 143 8.82 17.64 -7.52
C ARG A 143 9.86 18.74 -7.23
N LYS A 144 10.72 18.56 -6.21
CA LYS A 144 11.56 19.62 -5.67
C LYS A 144 12.85 19.95 -6.46
N TYR A 145 13.31 19.10 -7.39
CA TYR A 145 14.67 19.21 -7.96
C TYR A 145 14.71 19.66 -9.43
N THR A 146 15.67 20.55 -9.73
CA THR A 146 16.05 21.00 -11.09
C THR A 146 17.58 20.98 -11.21
N PHE A 147 18.10 20.98 -12.44
CA PHE A 147 19.54 20.91 -12.74
C PHE A 147 20.26 19.64 -12.24
N CYS A 148 19.58 18.50 -12.22
CA CYS A 148 20.15 17.20 -11.86
C CYS A 148 20.17 16.22 -13.05
N THR A 149 20.98 15.16 -12.96
CA THR A 149 20.83 13.97 -13.79
C THR A 149 19.71 13.08 -13.24
N PRO A 150 18.99 12.31 -14.09
CA PRO A 150 19.15 12.21 -15.55
C PRO A 150 18.71 13.45 -16.34
N GLY A 151 19.34 13.68 -17.50
CA GLY A 151 19.14 14.91 -18.30
C GLY A 151 17.74 15.10 -18.89
N HIS A 152 16.86 14.08 -18.85
CA HIS A 152 15.46 14.25 -19.24
C HIS A 152 14.62 14.95 -18.17
N MET A 153 15.13 15.09 -16.94
CA MET A 153 14.54 15.88 -15.84
C MET A 153 13.06 15.58 -15.60
N GLY A 154 12.76 14.35 -15.18
CA GLY A 154 11.38 13.95 -14.90
C GLY A 154 10.49 13.85 -16.15
N GLY A 155 11.10 13.85 -17.33
CA GLY A 155 10.44 13.73 -18.62
C GLY A 155 10.29 15.04 -19.39
N THR A 156 10.76 16.16 -18.83
CA THR A 156 10.74 17.49 -19.45
C THR A 156 11.40 17.51 -20.83
N ALA A 157 12.53 16.83 -21.03
CA ALA A 157 13.19 16.80 -22.34
C ALA A 157 12.38 16.03 -23.39
N TYR A 158 11.70 14.95 -23.01
CA TYR A 158 10.87 14.17 -23.93
C TYR A 158 9.74 15.01 -24.51
N GLN A 159 9.17 15.95 -23.74
CA GLN A 159 8.12 16.85 -24.22
C GLN A 159 8.59 17.91 -25.23
N LYS A 160 9.90 17.99 -25.54
CA LYS A 160 10.46 18.91 -26.53
C LYS A 160 10.68 18.27 -27.91
N SER A 161 10.36 16.99 -28.07
CA SER A 161 10.50 16.26 -29.33
C SER A 161 9.20 15.52 -29.66
N PRO A 162 8.71 15.55 -30.92
CA PRO A 162 7.49 14.82 -31.29
C PRO A 162 7.54 13.32 -30.95
N VAL A 163 8.67 12.64 -31.21
CA VAL A 163 8.84 11.22 -30.84
C VAL A 163 9.01 11.05 -29.33
N GLY A 164 9.56 12.06 -28.65
CA GLY A 164 9.67 12.07 -27.20
C GLY A 164 8.30 12.18 -26.51
N CYS A 165 7.36 12.95 -27.06
CA CYS A 165 5.99 13.00 -26.54
C CYS A 165 5.31 11.63 -26.61
N LEU A 166 5.48 10.88 -27.71
CA LEU A 166 4.97 9.50 -27.81
C LEU A 166 5.56 8.60 -26.71
N PHE A 167 6.86 8.75 -26.43
CA PHE A 167 7.53 8.00 -25.36
C PHE A 167 7.01 8.40 -23.98
N TYR A 168 6.83 9.70 -23.74
CA TYR A 168 6.28 10.22 -22.48
C TYR A 168 4.85 9.73 -22.24
N ASP A 169 4.01 9.79 -23.27
CA ASP A 169 2.61 9.36 -23.19
C ASP A 169 2.49 7.83 -23.03
N PHE A 170 3.41 7.07 -23.64
CA PHE A 170 3.45 5.62 -23.49
C PHE A 170 3.83 5.17 -22.06
N PHE A 171 4.92 5.71 -21.49
CA PHE A 171 5.39 5.31 -20.16
C PHE A 171 4.68 6.03 -19.01
N GLY A 172 4.15 7.22 -19.27
CA GLY A 172 3.50 8.07 -18.28
C GLY A 172 4.48 8.87 -17.39
N GLY A 173 3.97 9.96 -16.84
CA GLY A 173 4.79 10.92 -16.09
C GLY A 173 5.38 10.37 -14.78
N ASN A 174 4.73 9.42 -14.10
CA ASN A 174 5.26 8.89 -12.85
C ASN A 174 6.51 8.04 -13.08
N THR A 175 6.52 7.22 -14.13
CA THR A 175 7.68 6.40 -14.52
C THR A 175 8.90 7.28 -14.77
N LEU A 176 8.74 8.35 -15.56
CA LEU A 176 9.84 9.23 -15.92
C LEU A 176 10.28 10.16 -14.78
N LYS A 177 9.41 10.46 -13.82
CA LYS A 177 9.77 11.22 -12.61
C LYS A 177 10.47 10.38 -11.57
N ALA A 178 10.22 9.07 -11.55
CA ALA A 178 10.89 8.12 -10.68
C ALA A 178 12.29 7.74 -11.18
N ASP A 179 12.62 8.02 -12.45
CA ASP A 179 13.97 7.84 -13.00
C ASP A 179 14.89 8.99 -12.53
N VAL A 180 15.61 8.72 -11.45
CA VAL A 180 16.40 9.68 -10.67
C VAL A 180 17.82 9.18 -10.43
N SER A 181 18.67 10.03 -9.88
CA SER A 181 20.04 9.69 -9.47
C SER A 181 20.28 10.04 -8.00
N ILE A 182 21.48 9.74 -7.51
CA ILE A 182 21.98 10.16 -6.18
C ILE A 182 21.98 11.68 -5.96
N SER A 183 21.68 12.48 -6.99
CA SER A 183 21.42 13.93 -6.84
C SER A 183 20.21 14.22 -5.93
N VAL A 184 19.31 13.24 -5.79
CA VAL A 184 18.17 13.26 -4.85
C VAL A 184 18.65 12.72 -3.51
N THR A 185 19.24 13.59 -2.70
CA THR A 185 19.95 13.22 -1.47
C THR A 185 19.08 12.50 -0.44
N GLU A 186 17.78 12.80 -0.41
CA GLU A 186 16.81 12.18 0.51
C GLU A 186 16.55 10.70 0.23
N LEU A 187 16.90 10.20 -0.96
CA LEU A 187 16.83 8.77 -1.29
C LEU A 187 18.09 7.99 -0.90
N GLY A 188 19.15 8.68 -0.48
CA GLY A 188 20.44 8.07 -0.19
C GLY A 188 21.15 7.55 -1.44
N SER A 189 21.98 6.52 -1.28
CA SER A 189 22.78 5.93 -2.35
C SER A 189 22.80 4.41 -2.23
N LEU A 190 22.49 3.73 -3.34
CA LEU A 190 22.52 2.27 -3.44
C LEU A 190 23.93 1.70 -3.23
N LEU A 191 24.95 2.33 -3.82
CA LEU A 191 26.32 1.84 -3.74
C LEU A 191 26.97 2.13 -2.37
N ASP A 192 26.51 3.17 -1.68
CA ASP A 192 27.03 3.52 -0.36
C ASP A 192 26.23 2.88 0.77
N HIS A 193 25.13 2.19 0.46
CA HIS A 193 24.21 1.58 1.44
C HIS A 193 23.75 2.60 2.50
N THR A 194 23.12 3.70 2.04
CA THR A 194 22.70 4.81 2.93
C THR A 194 21.25 5.21 2.75
N GLY A 195 20.66 5.80 3.79
CA GLY A 195 19.30 6.32 3.78
C GLY A 195 18.25 5.26 3.46
N PRO A 196 17.20 5.58 2.68
CA PRO A 196 16.16 4.63 2.31
C PRO A 196 16.66 3.37 1.58
N HIS A 197 17.83 3.41 0.92
CA HIS A 197 18.44 2.21 0.34
C HIS A 197 18.88 1.21 1.41
N LEU A 198 19.53 1.68 2.50
CA LEU A 198 19.92 0.81 3.62
C LEU A 198 18.69 0.23 4.31
N GLU A 199 17.69 1.08 4.58
CA GLU A 199 16.44 0.63 5.20
C GLU A 199 15.73 -0.43 4.35
N ALA A 200 15.81 -0.33 3.02
CA ALA A 200 15.28 -1.35 2.12
C ALA A 200 16.07 -2.65 2.18
N GLU A 201 17.41 -2.60 2.22
CA GLU A 201 18.24 -3.80 2.36
C GLU A 201 17.97 -4.53 3.68
N GLU A 202 17.83 -3.80 4.78
CA GLU A 202 17.46 -4.37 6.08
C GLU A 202 16.02 -4.92 6.09
N TYR A 203 15.09 -4.22 5.45
CA TYR A 203 13.72 -4.69 5.29
C TYR A 203 13.67 -6.01 4.51
N ILE A 204 14.44 -6.12 3.42
CA ILE A 204 14.54 -7.34 2.61
C ILE A 204 15.18 -8.45 3.44
N ALA A 205 16.27 -8.18 4.17
CA ALA A 205 16.94 -9.17 5.01
C ALA A 205 15.98 -9.79 6.05
N ARG A 206 15.22 -8.94 6.77
CA ARG A 206 14.19 -9.40 7.72
C ARG A 206 13.10 -10.22 7.05
N THR A 207 12.62 -9.78 5.89
CA THR A 207 11.53 -10.44 5.15
C THR A 207 11.94 -11.83 4.64
N PHE A 208 13.16 -11.97 4.14
CA PHE A 208 13.66 -13.22 3.57
C PHE A 208 14.43 -14.10 4.58
N GLY A 209 14.51 -13.68 5.84
CA GLY A 209 15.22 -14.42 6.90
C GLY A 209 16.74 -14.50 6.68
N ALA A 210 17.33 -13.49 6.05
CA ALA A 210 18.77 -13.41 5.82
C ALA A 210 19.44 -12.50 6.86
N GLU A 211 20.74 -12.73 7.11
CA GLU A 211 21.55 -11.83 7.94
C GLU A 211 21.78 -10.47 7.25
N GLN A 212 22.05 -10.52 5.94
CA GLN A 212 22.25 -9.34 5.09
C GLN A 212 21.60 -9.58 3.73
N SER A 213 21.22 -8.50 3.05
CA SER A 213 20.67 -8.53 1.70
C SER A 213 21.20 -7.36 0.90
N TYR A 214 21.52 -7.60 -0.38
CA TYR A 214 22.04 -6.60 -1.30
C TYR A 214 21.14 -6.51 -2.52
N ILE A 215 20.78 -5.28 -2.92
CA ILE A 215 19.94 -5.06 -4.11
C ILE A 215 20.84 -5.00 -5.36
N VAL A 216 20.61 -5.92 -6.30
CA VAL A 216 21.37 -5.98 -7.57
C VAL A 216 20.45 -5.66 -8.75
N THR A 217 20.75 -4.59 -9.47
CA THR A 217 19.92 -4.08 -10.59
C THR A 217 20.28 -4.67 -11.96
N ASN A 218 21.24 -5.59 -12.02
CA ASN A 218 21.66 -6.27 -13.25
C ASN A 218 21.46 -7.81 -13.21
N GLY A 219 20.42 -8.23 -12.49
CA GLY A 219 19.93 -9.61 -12.41
C GLY A 219 20.85 -10.59 -11.67
N THR A 220 20.32 -11.79 -11.41
CA THR A 220 21.03 -12.87 -10.70
C THR A 220 22.33 -13.29 -11.40
N SER A 221 22.41 -13.13 -12.72
CA SER A 221 23.64 -13.32 -13.48
C SER A 221 24.80 -12.44 -12.97
N THR A 222 24.52 -11.23 -12.49
CA THR A 222 25.53 -10.34 -11.89
C THR A 222 25.70 -10.68 -10.41
N SER A 223 24.64 -10.99 -9.69
CA SER A 223 24.72 -11.44 -8.29
C SER A 223 25.65 -12.65 -8.12
N ASN A 224 25.55 -13.65 -9.00
CA ASN A 224 26.44 -14.82 -9.00
C ASN A 224 27.91 -14.43 -9.22
N LYS A 225 28.19 -13.41 -10.05
CA LYS A 225 29.55 -12.92 -10.27
C LYS A 225 30.08 -12.16 -9.05
N ILE A 226 29.25 -11.33 -8.41
CA ILE A 226 29.61 -10.61 -7.18
C ILE A 226 30.02 -11.61 -6.10
N VAL A 227 29.15 -12.60 -5.81
CA VAL A 227 29.41 -13.63 -4.81
C VAL A 227 30.62 -14.49 -5.20
N GLY A 228 30.69 -14.92 -6.47
CA GLY A 228 31.78 -15.75 -6.96
C GLY A 228 33.14 -15.06 -6.86
N MET A 229 33.26 -13.80 -7.31
CA MET A 229 34.52 -13.05 -7.23
C MET A 229 34.94 -12.75 -5.79
N TYR A 230 33.98 -12.56 -4.89
CA TYR A 230 34.26 -12.40 -3.46
C TYR A 230 34.77 -13.71 -2.83
N ALA A 231 34.11 -14.84 -3.12
CA ALA A 231 34.38 -16.12 -2.47
C ALA A 231 35.53 -16.94 -3.11
N ALA A 232 35.89 -16.68 -4.37
CA ALA A 232 36.82 -17.50 -5.14
C ALA A 232 38.02 -16.70 -5.69
N PRO A 233 39.09 -16.51 -4.90
CA PRO A 233 40.30 -15.88 -5.37
C PRO A 233 40.98 -16.66 -6.50
N SER A 234 41.87 -15.98 -7.24
CA SER A 234 42.69 -16.60 -8.28
C SER A 234 43.49 -17.78 -7.73
N GLY A 235 43.48 -18.92 -8.45
CA GLY A 235 44.15 -20.16 -8.04
C GLY A 235 43.36 -21.06 -7.09
N SER A 236 42.17 -20.63 -6.64
CA SER A 236 41.27 -21.48 -5.85
C SER A 236 40.59 -22.56 -6.71
N THR A 237 40.11 -23.62 -6.06
CA THR A 237 39.28 -24.66 -6.67
C THR A 237 37.89 -24.58 -6.07
N LEU A 238 36.85 -24.71 -6.90
CA LEU A 238 35.45 -24.59 -6.49
C LEU A 238 34.67 -25.85 -6.81
N LEU A 239 33.69 -26.16 -5.97
CA LEU A 239 32.63 -27.11 -6.29
C LEU A 239 31.49 -26.32 -6.93
N ILE A 240 31.12 -26.70 -8.15
CA ILE A 240 30.04 -26.08 -8.92
C ILE A 240 29.07 -27.16 -9.39
N ASP A 241 27.78 -26.85 -9.33
CA ASP A 241 26.73 -27.71 -9.89
C ASP A 241 26.85 -27.77 -11.43
N ARG A 242 26.49 -28.91 -12.03
CA ARG A 242 26.79 -29.21 -13.44
C ARG A 242 25.58 -29.07 -14.35
#